data_AF-A0A0P9QY53-F1
#
_entry.id   AF-A0A0P9QY53-F1
#
_cell.length_a   1.000
_cell.length_b   1.000
_cell.length_c   1.000
_cell.angle_alpha   90.00
_cell.angle_beta   90.00
_cell.angle_gamma   90.00
#
_symmetry.space_group_name_H-M   'P 1'
#
loop_
_entity.id
_entity.type
_entity.pdbx_description
1 polymer ?
#
loop_
_entity_poly.entity_id
_entity_poly.type
_entity_poly.pdbx_seq_one_letter_code
_entity_poly.pdbx_strand_id
1 'polypeptide(L)'
;MTIAREGAAGVASAVAKSVKYQGRKAAREGSEQRRQVILDAAMRIVVRDGVRAVRHRAVAAEACVPLSATTYYFKDIDDLLTDAFAQYVQRSADYLARLW
;
A
#
# COMPACT_ATOMS: atom_id res chain seq x y z
N MET A 1 -29.76 19.11 10.23
CA MET A 1 -29.67 17.65 10.43
C MET A 1 -28.62 17.14 9.43
N THR A 2 -27.37 17.10 9.87
CA THR A 2 -26.17 17.04 9.01
C THR A 2 -25.55 15.65 9.07
N ILE A 3 -25.95 14.77 8.17
CA ILE A 3 -25.48 13.37 8.04
C ILE A 3 -24.34 13.23 7.01
N ALA A 4 -23.38 14.17 7.00
CA ALA A 4 -22.38 14.26 5.94
C ALA A 4 -20.92 14.43 6.42
N ARG A 5 -20.55 13.85 7.58
CA ARG A 5 -19.14 13.90 8.06
C ARG A 5 -18.46 12.57 8.34
N GLU A 6 -19.18 11.45 8.23
CA GLU A 6 -18.58 10.10 8.25
C GLU A 6 -18.36 9.56 6.83
N GLY A 7 -17.95 10.45 5.91
CA GLY A 7 -17.71 10.10 4.52
C GLY A 7 -16.60 9.07 4.36
N ALA A 8 -16.56 8.39 3.21
CA ALA A 8 -15.59 7.34 2.88
C ALA A 8 -14.12 7.66 3.24
N ALA A 9 -13.73 8.94 3.24
CA ALA A 9 -12.42 9.42 3.71
C ALA A 9 -12.14 9.15 5.20
N GLY A 10 -13.16 9.24 6.08
CA GLY A 10 -13.05 8.92 7.50
C GLY A 10 -12.87 7.43 7.73
N VAL A 11 -13.60 6.60 6.99
CA VAL A 11 -13.44 5.13 7.00
C VAL A 11 -12.07 4.74 6.44
N ALA A 12 -11.66 5.36 5.33
CA ALA A 12 -10.34 5.18 4.72
C ALA A 12 -9.20 5.50 5.70
N SER A 13 -9.28 6.64 6.40
CA SER A 13 -8.30 7.04 7.41
C SER A 13 -8.31 6.11 8.63
N ALA A 14 -9.49 5.63 9.05
CA ALA A 14 -9.60 4.65 10.14
C ALA A 14 -9.02 3.29 9.77
N VAL A 15 -9.26 2.79 8.55
CA VAL A 15 -8.66 1.57 8.00
C VAL A 15 -7.14 1.74 7.86
N ALA A 16 -6.67 2.86 7.32
CA ALA A 16 -5.23 3.12 7.21
C ALA A 16 -4.54 3.21 8.59
N LYS A 17 -5.22 3.72 9.62
CA LYS A 17 -4.70 3.74 11.01
C LYS A 17 -4.78 2.39 11.71
N SER A 18 -5.76 1.54 11.39
CA SER A 18 -5.89 0.19 11.97
C SER A 18 -4.94 -0.81 11.33
N VAL A 19 -4.55 -0.58 10.07
CA VAL A 19 -3.40 -1.21 9.42
C VAL A 19 -2.12 -0.67 10.08
N LYS A 20 -1.84 -1.16 11.30
CA LYS A 20 -0.57 -0.90 11.97
C LYS A 20 0.53 -1.61 11.17
N TYR A 21 1.29 -0.82 10.44
CA TYR A 21 2.56 -1.22 9.84
C TYR A 21 3.43 -2.00 10.85
N GLN A 22 3.68 -3.28 10.57
CA GLN A 22 4.55 -4.17 11.36
C GLN A 22 5.94 -4.33 10.73
N GLY A 23 6.22 -3.64 9.62
CA GLY A 23 7.51 -3.69 8.94
C GLY A 23 8.63 -2.93 9.68
N ARG A 24 9.88 -3.20 9.27
CA ARG A 24 11.05 -2.49 9.84
C ARG A 24 11.08 -1.04 9.33
N LYS A 25 10.88 -0.08 10.25
CA LYS A 25 10.95 1.37 9.96
C LYS A 25 12.17 1.74 9.10
N ALA A 26 11.88 2.16 7.89
CA ALA A 26 12.81 2.66 6.90
C ALA A 26 13.31 4.07 7.28
N ALA A 27 14.34 4.18 8.11
CA ALA A 27 14.80 5.47 8.65
C ALA A 27 15.46 6.45 7.63
N ARG A 28 15.44 6.18 6.32
CA ARG A 28 16.10 7.01 5.28
C ARG A 28 15.16 7.23 4.09
N GLU A 29 15.20 8.41 3.47
CA GLU A 29 14.31 8.81 2.35
C GLU A 29 14.28 7.80 1.19
N GLY A 30 15.45 7.33 0.75
CA GLY A 30 15.54 6.31 -0.32
C GLY A 30 14.98 4.94 0.08
N SER A 31 14.83 4.68 1.37
CA SER A 31 14.22 3.45 1.89
C SER A 31 12.68 3.53 1.78
N GLU A 32 12.09 4.69 2.11
CA GLU A 32 10.66 4.92 1.95
C GLU A 32 10.24 4.96 0.47
N GLN A 33 11.02 5.62 -0.39
CA GLN A 33 10.78 5.60 -1.84
C GLN A 33 10.84 4.18 -2.42
N ARG A 34 11.77 3.34 -1.95
CA ARG A 34 11.83 1.95 -2.40
C ARG A 34 10.63 1.13 -1.92
N ARG A 35 10.20 1.34 -0.66
CA ARG A 35 8.97 0.73 -0.14
C ARG A 35 7.76 1.14 -0.99
N GLN A 36 7.68 2.41 -1.35
CA GLN A 36 6.63 2.96 -2.20
C GLN A 36 6.56 2.28 -3.58
N VAL A 37 7.70 2.15 -4.26
CA VAL A 37 7.77 1.49 -5.58
C VAL A 37 7.29 0.03 -5.50
N ILE A 38 7.57 -0.67 -4.40
CA ILE A 38 7.13 -2.05 -4.18
C ILE A 38 5.61 -2.12 -4.01
N LEU A 39 5.01 -1.20 -3.23
CA LEU A 39 3.55 -1.14 -3.05
C LEU A 39 2.83 -0.83 -4.37
N ASP A 40 3.36 0.12 -5.15
CA ASP A 40 2.79 0.48 -6.45
C ASP A 40 2.85 -0.71 -7.43
N ALA A 41 3.97 -1.45 -7.45
CA ALA A 41 4.12 -2.65 -8.25
C ALA A 41 3.14 -3.76 -7.84
N ALA A 42 2.94 -3.98 -6.53
CA ALA A 42 1.96 -4.92 -6.03
C ALA A 42 0.55 -4.56 -6.52
N MET A 43 0.17 -3.28 -6.45
CA MET A 43 -1.14 -2.82 -6.93
C MET A 43 -1.30 -3.00 -8.45
N ARG A 44 -0.24 -2.77 -9.25
CA ARG A 44 -0.26 -3.06 -10.70
C ARG A 44 -0.57 -4.53 -10.98
N ILE A 45 0.07 -5.46 -10.25
CA ILE A 45 -0.20 -6.89 -10.38
C ILE A 45 -1.63 -7.22 -9.96
N VAL A 46 -2.13 -6.66 -8.85
CA VAL A 46 -3.51 -6.88 -8.40
C VAL A 46 -4.51 -6.47 -9.48
N VAL A 47 -4.31 -5.30 -10.10
CA VAL A 47 -5.21 -4.79 -11.15
C VAL A 47 -5.14 -5.64 -12.42
N ARG A 48 -3.95 -6.09 -12.82
CA ARG A 48 -3.74 -6.84 -14.07
C ARG A 48 -4.11 -8.32 -13.95
N ASP A 49 -3.65 -8.97 -12.88
CA ASP A 49 -3.60 -10.43 -12.74
C ASP A 49 -4.40 -10.95 -11.52
N GLY A 50 -4.92 -10.04 -10.69
CA GLY A 50 -5.66 -10.37 -9.47
C GLY A 50 -4.77 -10.67 -8.25
N VAL A 51 -5.38 -10.69 -7.06
CA VAL A 51 -4.68 -10.82 -5.77
C VAL A 51 -3.85 -12.11 -5.67
N ARG A 52 -4.35 -13.23 -6.23
CA ARG A 52 -3.65 -14.52 -6.18
C ARG A 52 -2.30 -14.54 -6.91
N ALA A 53 -2.09 -13.61 -7.84
CA ALA A 53 -0.83 -13.48 -8.59
C ALA A 53 0.26 -12.78 -7.77
N VAL A 54 -0.07 -12.14 -6.65
CA VAL A 54 0.89 -11.38 -5.85
C VAL A 54 1.81 -12.33 -5.09
N ARG A 55 3.09 -12.31 -5.49
CA ARG A 55 4.20 -13.05 -4.87
C ARG A 55 5.40 -12.12 -4.75
N HIS A 56 6.25 -12.29 -3.73
CA HIS A 56 7.46 -11.46 -3.55
C HIS A 56 8.32 -11.40 -4.82
N ARG A 57 8.50 -12.53 -5.50
CA ARG A 57 9.24 -12.57 -6.77
C ARG A 57 8.57 -11.78 -7.90
N ALA A 58 7.25 -11.94 -8.08
CA ALA A 58 6.51 -11.22 -9.10
C ALA A 58 6.56 -9.71 -8.86
N VAL A 59 6.38 -9.30 -7.60
CA VAL A 59 6.43 -7.90 -7.18
C VAL A 59 7.84 -7.33 -7.34
N ALA A 60 8.88 -8.07 -6.96
CA ALA A 60 10.27 -7.64 -7.12
C ALA A 60 10.62 -7.39 -8.60
N ALA A 61 10.17 -8.27 -9.49
CA ALA A 61 10.34 -8.12 -10.93
C ALA A 61 9.57 -6.89 -11.46
N GLU A 62 8.30 -6.73 -11.09
CA GLU A 62 7.45 -5.59 -11.50
C GLU A 62 7.94 -4.23 -10.94
N ALA A 63 8.60 -4.25 -9.78
CA ALA A 63 9.19 -3.07 -9.14
C ALA A 63 10.64 -2.78 -9.59
N CYS A 64 11.25 -3.67 -10.39
CA CYS A 64 12.68 -3.62 -10.74
C CYS A 64 13.60 -3.49 -9.51
N VAL A 65 13.29 -4.25 -8.44
CA VAL A 65 14.11 -4.28 -7.21
C VAL A 65 14.66 -5.68 -6.93
N PRO A 66 15.77 -5.80 -6.18
CA PRO A 66 16.21 -7.10 -5.69
C PRO A 66 15.13 -7.79 -4.85
N LEU A 67 15.01 -9.12 -4.96
CA LEU A 67 14.05 -9.90 -4.17
C LEU A 67 14.15 -9.61 -2.66
N SER A 68 15.38 -9.46 -2.16
CA SER A 68 15.67 -9.15 -0.76
C SER A 68 15.08 -7.83 -0.28
N ALA A 69 14.81 -6.87 -1.18
CA ALA A 69 14.14 -5.62 -0.82
C ALA A 69 12.69 -5.90 -0.40
N THR A 70 11.97 -6.74 -1.16
CA THR A 70 10.58 -7.06 -0.81
C THR A 70 10.47 -7.77 0.53
N THR A 71 11.39 -8.70 0.83
CA THR A 71 11.43 -9.43 2.11
C THR A 71 12.04 -8.60 3.25
N TYR A 72 12.69 -7.47 2.93
CA TYR A 72 13.19 -6.53 3.93
C TYR A 72 12.05 -5.68 4.50
N TYR A 73 11.14 -5.20 3.65
CA TYR A 73 10.04 -4.31 4.02
C TYR A 73 8.78 -5.06 4.45
N PHE A 74 8.52 -6.23 3.85
CA PHE A 74 7.28 -6.98 4.04
C PHE A 74 7.60 -8.38 4.55
N LYS A 75 6.96 -8.74 5.67
CA LYS A 75 7.17 -10.05 6.31
C LYS A 75 6.64 -11.19 5.44
N ASP A 76 5.48 -10.98 4.84
CA ASP A 76 4.76 -11.96 4.04
C ASP A 76 3.86 -11.24 2.99
N ILE A 77 3.13 -12.03 2.20
CA ILE A 77 2.26 -11.50 1.14
C ILE A 77 1.05 -10.76 1.72
N ASP A 78 0.55 -11.19 2.88
CA ASP A 78 -0.61 -10.55 3.51
C ASP A 78 -0.23 -9.17 4.04
N ASP A 79 0.94 -9.03 4.65
CA ASP A 79 1.53 -7.75 5.07
C ASP A 79 1.69 -6.79 3.87
N LEU A 80 2.26 -7.30 2.76
CA LEU A 80 2.41 -6.53 1.52
C LEU A 80 1.06 -6.05 0.94
N LEU A 81 0.07 -6.95 0.86
CA LEU A 81 -1.25 -6.63 0.32
C LEU A 81 -1.98 -5.63 1.21
N THR A 82 -1.94 -5.84 2.53
CA THR A 82 -2.59 -4.96 3.50
C THR A 82 -2.05 -3.54 3.39
N ASP A 83 -0.72 -3.38 3.34
CA ASP A 83 -0.08 -2.07 3.16
C ASP A 83 -0.41 -1.44 1.79
N ALA A 84 -0.43 -2.24 0.72
CA ALA A 84 -0.72 -1.75 -0.62
C ALA A 84 -2.16 -1.23 -0.74
N PHE A 85 -3.13 -1.95 -0.19
CA PHE A 85 -4.52 -1.50 -0.16
C PHE A 85 -4.72 -0.29 0.76
N ALA A 86 -4.11 -0.29 1.95
CA ALA A 86 -4.18 0.85 2.87
C ALA A 86 -3.68 2.13 2.20
N GLN A 87 -2.56 2.03 1.49
CA GLN A 87 -2.01 3.14 0.72
C GLN A 87 -2.93 3.59 -0.42
N TYR A 88 -3.49 2.65 -1.19
CA TYR A 88 -4.41 2.98 -2.27
C TYR A 88 -5.64 3.72 -1.76
N VAL A 89 -6.22 3.23 -0.66
CA VAL A 89 -7.37 3.83 0.01
C VAL A 89 -7.04 5.24 0.51
N GLN A 90 -5.87 5.43 1.13
CA GLN A 90 -5.41 6.76 1.57
C GLN A 90 -5.27 7.73 0.40
N ARG A 91 -4.59 7.32 -0.69
CA ARG A 91 -4.43 8.15 -1.89
C ARG A 91 -5.75 8.47 -2.57
N SER A 92 -6.67 7.52 -2.58
CA SER A 92 -8.02 7.71 -3.14
C SER A 92 -8.82 8.72 -2.33
N ALA A 93 -8.74 8.64 -0.99
CA ALA A 93 -9.34 9.63 -0.11
C ALA A 93 -8.75 11.03 -0.32
N ASP A 94 -7.42 11.14 -0.42
CA ASP A 94 -6.73 12.41 -0.68
C ASP A 94 -7.11 12.99 -2.05
N TYR A 95 -7.23 12.14 -3.08
CA TYR A 95 -7.67 12.55 -4.41
C TYR A 95 -9.11 13.07 -4.39
N LEU A 96 -10.03 12.34 -3.78
CA LEU A 96 -11.43 12.76 -3.65
C LEU A 96 -11.54 14.07 -2.87
N ALA A 97 -10.76 14.25 -1.80
CA ALA A 97 -10.75 15.48 -1.01
C ALA A 97 -10.27 16.71 -1.79
N ARG A 98 -9.52 16.55 -2.90
CA ARG A 98 -9.09 17.66 -3.76
C ARG A 98 -10.14 18.06 -4.79
N LEU A 99 -11.16 17.23 -5.01
CA LEU A 99 -12.23 17.49 -5.96
C LEU A 99 -13.40 18.29 -5.36
N TRP A 100 -13.39 18.51 -4.04
CA TRP A 100 -14.37 19.28 -3.28
C TRP A 100 -13.69 20.45 -2.58
#